data_AF-A0A4U0GLM0-F1
#
_entry.id   AF-A0A4U0GLM0-F1
#
_cell.length_a   1.000
_cell.length_b   1.000
_cell.length_c   1.000
_cell.angle_alpha   90.00
_cell.angle_beta   90.00
_cell.angle_gamma   90.00
#
_symmetry.space_group_name_H-M   'P 1'
#
loop_
_entity.id
_entity.type
_entity.pdbx_description
1 polymer ?
#
loop_
_entity_poly.entity_id
_entity_poly.type
_entity_poly.pdbx_seq_one_letter_code
_entity_poly.pdbx_strand_id
1 'polypeptide(L)'
;MGKEYSVMCPPDEHEALVKSADYLNERMTSIRKRGKALGTEKIAVMAALNIARELLEHKGVEGVASASPESVQRLRQMSLDIDSTLSLD
;
A
#
# COMPACT_ATOMS: atom_id res chain seq x y z
N MET A 1 -10.29 13.55 -9.01
CA MET A 1 -11.70 13.13 -9.11
C MET A 1 -12.61 14.32 -9.46
N GLY A 2 -12.11 15.28 -10.26
CA GLY A 2 -12.88 16.46 -10.70
C GLY A 2 -13.34 17.40 -9.59
N LYS A 3 -12.77 17.29 -8.38
CA LYS A 3 -13.08 18.14 -7.24
C LYS A 3 -11.84 18.94 -6.88
N GLU A 4 -12.04 20.23 -6.65
CA GLU A 4 -11.00 21.15 -6.21
C GLU A 4 -11.05 21.28 -4.68
N TYR A 5 -9.87 21.29 -4.07
CA TYR A 5 -9.71 21.42 -2.63
C TYR A 5 -8.59 22.42 -2.35
N SER A 6 -8.85 23.33 -1.41
CA SER A 6 -7.81 24.23 -0.89
C SER A 6 -7.20 23.64 0.37
N VAL A 7 -5.87 23.57 0.41
CA VAL A 7 -5.10 22.99 1.52
C VAL A 7 -3.99 23.97 1.86
N MET A 8 -3.77 24.20 3.16
CA MET A 8 -2.63 24.98 3.61
C MET A 8 -1.35 24.17 3.40
N CYS A 9 -0.39 24.74 2.68
CA CYS A 9 0.86 24.05 2.33
C CYS A 9 2.04 25.02 2.43
N PRO A 10 3.07 24.70 3.23
CA PRO A 10 4.35 25.39 3.21
C PRO A 10 5.03 25.30 1.84
N PRO A 11 5.81 26.31 1.40
CA PRO A 11 6.46 26.31 0.09
C PRO A 11 7.36 25.10 -0.18
N ASP A 12 8.03 24.59 0.86
CA ASP A 12 8.93 23.44 0.84
C ASP A 12 8.21 22.08 0.73
N GLU A 13 6.93 22.03 1.11
CA GLU A 13 6.12 20.80 1.03
C GLU A 13 5.25 20.73 -0.24
N HIS A 14 5.18 21.81 -1.03
CA HIS A 14 4.28 21.92 -2.16
C HIS A 14 4.42 20.77 -3.17
N GLU A 15 5.64 20.44 -3.57
CA GLU A 15 5.89 19.35 -4.52
C GLU A 15 5.45 17.99 -3.95
N ALA A 16 5.72 17.74 -2.67
CA ALA A 16 5.30 16.51 -2.00
C ALA A 16 3.78 16.41 -1.89
N LEU A 17 3.09 17.53 -1.61
CA LEU A 17 1.63 17.59 -1.56
C LEU A 17 1.01 17.32 -2.93
N VAL A 18 1.54 17.92 -4.00
CA VAL A 18 1.07 17.68 -5.38
C VAL A 18 1.20 16.21 -5.74
N LYS A 19 2.38 15.60 -5.52
CA LYS A 19 2.59 14.16 -5.76
C LYS A 19 1.63 13.28 -4.96
N SER A 20 1.36 13.66 -3.70
CA SER A 20 0.41 12.94 -2.84
C SER A 20 -1.03 13.05 -3.35
N ALA A 21 -1.44 14.22 -3.84
CA ALA A 21 -2.76 14.46 -4.41
C ALA A 21 -2.96 13.66 -5.71
N ASP A 22 -1.96 13.62 -6.58
CA ASP A 22 -1.97 12.84 -7.82
C ASP A 22 -2.08 11.35 -7.53
N TYR A 23 -1.26 10.85 -6.61
CA TYR A 23 -1.30 9.45 -6.17
C TYR A 23 -2.67 9.07 -5.60
N LEU A 24 -3.25 9.90 -4.73
CA LEU A 24 -4.60 9.68 -4.20
C LEU A 24 -5.64 9.66 -5.33
N ASN A 25 -5.55 10.59 -6.27
CA ASN A 25 -6.47 10.69 -7.41
C ASN A 25 -6.43 9.44 -8.32
N GLU A 26 -5.23 8.90 -8.58
CA GLU A 26 -5.06 7.66 -9.32
C GLU A 26 -5.70 6.46 -8.60
N ARG A 27 -5.46 6.33 -7.28
CA ARG A 27 -6.06 5.27 -6.46
C ARG A 27 -7.59 5.36 -6.46
N MET A 28 -8.15 6.57 -6.25
CA MET A 28 -9.59 6.79 -6.32
C MET A 28 -10.17 6.44 -7.70
N THR A 29 -9.47 6.82 -8.79
CA THR A 29 -9.89 6.51 -10.17
C THR A 29 -9.87 5.01 -10.44
N SER A 30 -8.86 4.30 -9.95
CA SER A 30 -8.76 2.84 -10.06
C SER A 30 -9.90 2.12 -9.33
N ILE A 31 -10.24 2.56 -8.11
CA ILE A 31 -11.36 2.01 -7.32
C ILE A 31 -12.68 2.26 -8.05
N ARG A 32 -12.89 3.47 -8.60
CA ARG A 32 -14.08 3.81 -9.39
C ARG A 32 -14.23 2.91 -10.61
N LYS A 33 -13.14 2.60 -11.32
CA LYS A 33 -13.17 1.73 -12.52
C LYS A 33 -13.53 0.28 -12.19
N ARG A 34 -13.17 -0.21 -11.00
CA ARG A 34 -13.33 -1.62 -10.59
C ARG A 34 -14.73 -1.98 -10.06
N GLY A 35 -15.60 -1.01 -9.77
CA GLY A 35 -16.77 -1.25 -8.94
C GLY A 35 -18.06 -0.56 -9.35
N LYS A 36 -19.15 -1.09 -8.78
CA LYS A 36 -20.52 -0.56 -8.77
C LYS A 36 -20.55 0.94 -8.44
N ALA A 37 -21.65 1.63 -8.77
CA ALA A 37 -21.87 3.06 -8.53
C ALA A 37 -21.69 3.49 -7.05
N LEU A 38 -20.44 3.63 -6.62
CA LEU A 38 -20.05 4.12 -5.31
C LEU A 38 -19.95 5.64 -5.38
N GLY A 39 -20.49 6.31 -4.37
CA GLY A 39 -20.32 7.75 -4.20
C GLY A 39 -18.84 8.12 -4.01
N THR A 40 -18.48 9.35 -4.38
CA THR A 40 -17.08 9.84 -4.32
C THR A 40 -16.50 9.77 -2.90
N GLU A 41 -17.32 9.99 -1.87
CA GLU A 41 -16.90 9.91 -0.46
C GLU A 41 -16.44 8.50 -0.08
N LYS A 42 -17.23 7.46 -0.42
CA LYS A 42 -16.84 6.07 -0.16
C LYS A 42 -15.57 5.69 -0.91
N ILE A 43 -15.42 6.17 -2.14
CA ILE A 43 -14.19 5.98 -2.93
C ILE A 43 -12.98 6.63 -2.23
N ALA A 44 -13.14 7.83 -1.67
CA ALA A 44 -12.08 8.52 -0.94
C ALA A 44 -11.66 7.74 0.30
N VAL A 45 -12.61 7.27 1.11
CA VAL A 45 -12.34 6.47 2.30
C VAL A 45 -11.63 5.16 1.93
N MET A 46 -12.09 4.45 0.90
CA MET A 46 -11.43 3.23 0.45
C MET A 46 -10.01 3.48 -0.07
N ALA A 47 -9.80 4.57 -0.81
CA ALA A 47 -8.46 4.94 -1.28
C ALA A 47 -7.52 5.24 -0.10
N ALA A 48 -7.98 6.03 0.88
CA ALA A 48 -7.23 6.35 2.08
C ALA A 48 -6.87 5.10 2.89
N LEU A 49 -7.81 4.18 3.09
CA LEU A 49 -7.57 2.91 3.80
C LEU A 49 -6.54 2.04 3.08
N ASN A 50 -6.60 1.96 1.75
CA ASN A 50 -5.63 1.17 0.97
C ASN A 50 -4.22 1.76 1.07
N ILE A 51 -4.09 3.09 0.99
CA ILE A 51 -2.79 3.78 1.11
C ILE A 51 -2.23 3.62 2.53
N ALA A 52 -3.09 3.75 3.56
CA ALA A 52 -2.69 3.54 4.94
C ALA A 52 -2.21 2.10 5.18
N ARG A 53 -2.91 1.11 4.60
CA ARG A 53 -2.48 -0.30 4.63
C ARG A 53 -1.08 -0.45 4.03
N GLU A 54 -0.85 0.06 2.83
CA GLU A 54 0.47 -0.01 2.17
C GLU A 54 1.56 0.62 3.04
N LEU A 55 1.31 1.79 3.64
CA LEU A 55 2.26 2.42 4.57
C LEU A 55 2.57 1.53 5.79
N LEU A 56 1.55 0.89 6.37
CA LEU A 56 1.71 -0.01 7.52
C LEU A 56 2.44 -1.31 7.15
N GLU A 57 2.20 -1.84 5.95
CA GLU A 57 2.96 -2.97 5.38
C GLU A 57 4.44 -2.61 5.25
N HIS A 58 4.76 -1.43 4.71
CA HIS A 58 6.13 -0.93 4.58
C HIS A 58 6.80 -0.68 5.93
N LYS A 59 6.03 -0.32 6.97
CA LYS A 59 6.52 -0.19 8.35
C LYS A 59 6.68 -1.53 9.07
N GLY A 60 6.32 -2.65 8.44
CA GLY A 60 6.43 -3.98 9.03
C GLY A 60 5.45 -4.23 10.18
N VAL A 61 4.29 -3.55 10.18
CA VAL A 61 3.29 -3.74 11.24
C VAL A 61 2.71 -5.16 11.15
N GLU A 62 2.87 -5.93 12.22
CA GLU A 62 2.35 -7.29 12.32
C GLU A 62 0.83 -7.33 12.08
N GLY A 63 0.38 -8.34 11.32
CA GLY A 63 -1.04 -8.49 10.97
C GLY A 63 -1.53 -7.61 9.81
N VAL A 64 -0.73 -6.64 9.33
CA VAL A 64 -1.05 -5.85 8.13
C VAL A 64 -0.28 -6.33 6.91
N ALA A 65 0.97 -6.78 7.09
CA ALA A 65 1.76 -7.39 6.03
C ALA A 65 1.17 -8.73 5.57
N SER A 66 0.77 -8.80 4.30
CA SER A 66 0.52 -10.08 3.63
C SER A 66 1.87 -10.73 3.28
N ALA A 67 2.61 -11.20 4.28
CA ALA A 67 3.55 -12.27 4.01
C ALA A 67 2.70 -13.44 3.53
N SER A 68 2.68 -13.70 2.21
CA SER A 68 1.89 -14.81 1.70
C SER A 68 2.35 -16.06 2.47
N PRO A 69 1.44 -16.89 3.00
CA PRO A 69 1.82 -18.10 3.73
C PRO A 69 2.83 -18.94 2.95
N GLU A 70 2.68 -18.92 1.62
CA GLU A 70 3.55 -19.55 0.65
C GLU A 70 4.97 -18.94 0.59
N SER A 71 5.09 -17.61 0.66
CA SER A 71 6.39 -16.92 0.74
C SER A 71 7.11 -17.22 2.05
N VAL A 72 6.39 -17.27 3.17
CA VAL A 72 6.94 -17.66 4.47
C VAL A 72 7.40 -19.12 4.44
N GLN A 73 6.61 -19.99 3.82
CA GLN A 73 6.94 -21.41 3.69
C GLN A 73 8.14 -21.65 2.77
N ARG A 74 8.24 -20.92 1.65
CA ARG A 74 9.43 -20.94 0.79
C ARG A 74 10.69 -20.47 1.52
N LEU A 75 10.61 -19.40 2.31
CA LEU A 75 11.73 -18.93 3.11
C LEU A 75 12.18 -19.97 4.15
N ARG A 76 11.24 -20.65 4.80
CA ARG A 76 11.57 -21.76 5.71
C ARG A 76 12.24 -22.92 4.98
N GLN A 77 11.74 -23.31 3.81
CA GLN A 77 12.33 -24.38 3.03
C GLN A 77 13.77 -24.04 2.61
N MET A 78 14.01 -22.83 2.12
CA MET A 78 15.35 -22.37 1.77
C MET A 78 16.30 -22.39 2.97
N SER A 79 15.83 -22.02 4.16
CA SER A 79 16.63 -22.08 5.38
C SER A 79 17.00 -23.53 5.76
N LEU A 80 16.06 -24.47 5.62
CA LEU A 80 16.31 -25.90 5.87
C LEU A 80 17.32 -26.49 4.88
N ASP A 81 17.26 -26.11 3.61
CA ASP A 81 18.18 -26.59 2.59
C ASP A 81 19.61 -26.08 2.85
N ILE A 82 19.75 -24.84 3.34
CA ILE A 82 21.04 -24.26 3.76
C ILE A 82 21.59 -25.02 4.97
N ASP A 83 20.80 -25.22 6.02
CA ASP A 83 21.23 -25.93 7.23
C ASP A 83 21.63 -27.39 6.92
N SER A 84 20.87 -28.05 6.05
CA SER A 84 21.16 -29.40 5.57
C SER A 84 22.52 -29.46 4.87
N THR A 85 22.79 -28.52 3.96
CA THR A 85 24.05 -28.47 3.21
C THR A 85 25.23 -28.16 4.13
N LEU A 86 25.06 -27.23 5.07
CA LEU A 86 26.09 -26.88 6.05
C LEU A 86 26.38 -28.01 7.05
N SER A 87 25.44 -28.94 7.25
CA SER A 87 25.62 -30.11 8.12
C SER A 87 26.25 -31.33 7.45
N LEU A 88 26.41 -31.28 6.12
CA LEU A 88 27.01 -32.35 5.31
C LEU A 88 28.52 -32.15 5.06
N ASP A 89 29.08 -31.02 5.51
CA ASP A 89 30.52 -30.73 5.65
C ASP A 89 31.00 -30.95 7.10
#